data_AF-A0A3N5FJL3-F1
#
_entry.id   AF-A0A3N5FJL3-F1
#
_cell.length_a   1.000
_cell.length_b   1.000
_cell.length_c   1.000
_cell.angle_alpha   90.00
_cell.angle_beta   90.00
_cell.angle_gamma   90.00
#
_symmetry.space_group_name_H-M   'P 1'
#
loop_
_entity.id
_entity.type
_entity.pdbx_description
1 polymer ?
#
loop_
_entity_poly.entity_id
_entity_poly.type
_entity_poly.pdbx_seq_one_letter_code
_entity_poly.pdbx_strand_id
1 'polypeptide(L)'
;PRNRGTANGILLPLLQIVHRDADASILVLPSDHYVRRETVLAGSLREAMVQVAACGQRMVMLGLTPQDADPELGYIVPAGEGGPGVWDVQQFIEKPDAATARRIIGRGGLWNAFIFAVRGQSLLDVFEAHCPEIVMEMRGFITHPDETTRTAGLVELYERLPSLDFSRDILERCATQARVITVPPCGWSDLGTPRRVAEALEEGRPTQQPSAAANHARGILDLAAQHALTAGRRAFETYESSAQVI
;
A
#
# COMPACT_ATOMS: atom_id res chain seq x y z
N PRO A 1 -17.93 -5.26 -10.22
CA PRO A 1 -16.65 -5.82 -9.72
C PRO A 1 -16.64 -5.88 -8.18
N ARG A 2 -15.82 -6.73 -7.59
CA ARG A 2 -15.67 -6.90 -6.13
C ARG A 2 -14.20 -7.01 -5.74
N ASN A 3 -13.86 -6.82 -4.47
CA ASN A 3 -12.48 -7.01 -4.01
C ASN A 3 -12.06 -8.48 -4.22
N ARG A 4 -10.98 -8.69 -4.97
CA ARG A 4 -10.36 -10.00 -5.26
C ARG A 4 -8.88 -10.06 -4.88
N GLY A 5 -8.47 -9.23 -3.92
CA GLY A 5 -7.09 -9.16 -3.45
C GLY A 5 -6.19 -8.31 -4.34
N THR A 6 -5.01 -8.01 -3.80
CA THR A 6 -4.05 -7.05 -4.34
C THR A 6 -3.42 -7.52 -5.65
N ALA A 7 -3.21 -8.82 -5.83
CA ALA A 7 -2.61 -9.36 -7.05
C ALA A 7 -3.49 -9.08 -8.28
N ASN A 8 -4.80 -9.32 -8.18
CA ASN A 8 -5.74 -8.99 -9.25
C ASN A 8 -5.85 -7.47 -9.49
N GLY A 9 -5.79 -6.68 -8.41
CA GLY A 9 -5.79 -5.22 -8.47
C GLY A 9 -4.57 -4.65 -9.21
N ILE A 10 -3.42 -5.33 -9.14
CA ILE A 10 -2.20 -4.96 -9.86
C ILE A 10 -2.22 -5.50 -11.30
N LEU A 11 -2.64 -6.75 -11.51
CA LEU A 11 -2.52 -7.43 -12.80
C LEU A 11 -3.38 -6.80 -13.90
N LEU A 12 -4.61 -6.40 -13.59
CA LEU A 12 -5.49 -5.79 -14.59
C LEU A 12 -4.89 -4.50 -15.19
N PRO A 13 -4.51 -3.48 -14.40
CA PRO A 13 -3.87 -2.28 -14.95
C PRO A 13 -2.48 -2.58 -15.53
N LEU A 14 -1.73 -3.54 -14.98
CA LEU A 14 -0.45 -3.96 -15.53
C LEU A 14 -0.58 -4.42 -16.99
N LEU A 15 -1.54 -5.31 -17.27
CA LEU A 15 -1.77 -5.81 -18.63
C LEU A 15 -2.17 -4.68 -19.59
N GLN A 16 -2.95 -3.69 -19.12
CA GLN A 16 -3.30 -2.52 -19.92
C GLN A 16 -2.09 -1.61 -20.19
N ILE A 17 -1.21 -1.44 -19.21
CA ILE A 17 0.03 -0.66 -19.35
C ILE A 17 0.95 -1.35 -20.36
N VAL A 18 1.25 -2.64 -20.17
CA VAL A 18 2.16 -3.41 -21.04
C VAL A 18 1.61 -3.51 -22.47
N HIS A 19 0.28 -3.59 -22.64
CA HIS A 19 -0.33 -3.56 -23.96
C HIS A 19 -0.11 -2.24 -24.71
N ARG A 20 -0.04 -1.11 -23.98
CA ARG A 20 0.20 0.21 -24.56
C ARG A 20 1.69 0.53 -24.72
N ASP A 21 2.49 0.09 -23.76
CA ASP A 21 3.94 0.31 -23.70
C ASP A 21 4.61 -0.87 -23.00
N ALA A 22 5.24 -1.74 -23.79
CA ALA A 22 5.94 -2.93 -23.31
C ALA A 22 7.21 -2.58 -22.50
N ASP A 23 7.74 -1.38 -22.65
CA ASP A 23 8.95 -0.90 -21.97
C ASP A 23 8.65 -0.01 -20.75
N ALA A 24 7.38 0.16 -20.41
CA ALA A 24 6.94 0.99 -19.29
C ALA A 24 7.63 0.57 -17.98
N SER A 25 8.07 1.57 -17.22
CA SER A 25 8.48 1.39 -15.82
C SER A 25 7.32 1.81 -14.92
N ILE A 26 6.95 0.94 -14.00
CA ILE A 26 5.75 1.07 -13.17
C ILE A 26 6.18 1.27 -11.72
N LEU A 27 5.50 2.20 -11.05
CA LEU A 27 5.56 2.37 -9.60
C LEU A 27 4.22 1.93 -9.02
N VAL A 28 4.26 0.98 -8.08
CA VAL A 28 3.09 0.52 -7.33
C VAL A 28 3.19 1.07 -5.91
N LEU A 29 2.11 1.68 -5.42
CA LEU A 29 2.01 2.23 -4.08
C LEU A 29 0.55 2.18 -3.58
N PRO A 30 0.32 1.88 -2.28
CA PRO A 30 -1.01 1.99 -1.68
C PRO A 30 -1.49 3.44 -1.59
N SER A 31 -2.79 3.63 -1.68
CA SER A 31 -3.44 4.96 -1.66
C SER A 31 -3.79 5.45 -0.24
N ASP A 32 -3.64 4.59 0.76
CA ASP A 32 -4.14 4.76 2.14
C ASP A 32 -3.02 4.91 3.18
N HIS A 33 -1.78 5.14 2.73
CA HIS A 33 -0.65 5.37 3.61
C HIS A 33 -0.53 6.82 4.05
N TYR A 34 -0.09 7.03 5.29
CA TYR A 34 0.31 8.33 5.83
C TYR A 34 1.83 8.48 5.81
N VAL A 35 2.32 9.65 5.41
CA VAL A 35 3.76 9.97 5.36
C VAL A 35 3.97 11.41 5.82
N ARG A 36 4.64 11.61 6.96
CA ARG A 36 4.93 12.95 7.48
C ARG A 36 5.86 13.77 6.57
N ARG A 37 6.93 13.14 6.07
CA ARG A 37 7.97 13.78 5.25
C ARG A 37 7.89 13.27 3.81
N GLU A 38 6.86 13.70 3.09
CA GLU A 38 6.59 13.27 1.72
C GLU A 38 7.77 13.50 0.77
N THR A 39 8.53 14.59 0.95
CA THR A 39 9.72 14.88 0.13
C THR A 39 10.81 13.81 0.25
N VAL A 40 10.95 13.18 1.43
CA VAL A 40 11.90 12.09 1.68
C VAL A 40 11.45 10.82 0.96
N LEU A 41 10.16 10.46 1.07
CA LEU A 41 9.61 9.32 0.33
C LEU A 41 9.73 9.57 -1.18
N ALA A 42 9.34 10.74 -1.68
CA ALA A 42 9.46 11.10 -3.09
C ALA A 42 10.90 11.00 -3.62
N GLY A 43 11.90 11.31 -2.79
CA GLY A 43 13.31 11.05 -3.10
C GLY A 43 13.59 9.56 -3.32
N SER A 44 13.11 8.71 -2.42
CA SER A 44 13.30 7.26 -2.50
C SER A 44 12.53 6.62 -3.66
N LEU A 45 11.34 7.13 -4.01
CA LEU A 45 10.58 6.70 -5.19
C LEU A 45 11.34 7.01 -6.48
N ARG A 46 11.93 8.22 -6.58
CA ARG A 46 12.76 8.61 -7.72
C ARG A 46 13.99 7.72 -7.84
N GLU A 47 14.64 7.43 -6.71
CA GLU A 47 15.79 6.51 -6.68
C GLU A 47 15.40 5.11 -7.16
N ALA A 48 14.28 4.55 -6.67
CA ALA A 48 13.78 3.25 -7.13
C ALA A 48 13.55 3.21 -8.65
N MET A 49 12.97 4.27 -9.23
CA MET A 49 12.77 4.37 -10.68
C MET A 49 14.09 4.45 -11.45
N VAL A 50 15.08 5.20 -10.94
CA VAL A 50 16.43 5.24 -11.52
C VAL A 50 17.09 3.84 -11.47
N GLN A 51 16.93 3.13 -10.36
CA GLN A 51 17.46 1.77 -10.21
C GLN A 51 16.80 0.78 -11.17
N VAL A 52 15.48 0.85 -11.38
CA VAL A 52 14.78 0.03 -12.39
C VAL A 52 15.30 0.32 -13.80
N ALA A 53 15.53 1.59 -14.13
CA ALA A 53 16.09 1.98 -15.43
C ALA A 53 17.52 1.45 -15.63
N ALA A 54 18.34 1.41 -14.57
CA ALA A 54 19.73 0.98 -14.62
C ALA A 54 19.92 -0.55 -14.49
N CYS A 55 19.12 -1.21 -13.66
CA CYS A 55 19.30 -2.61 -13.26
C CYS A 55 18.41 -3.60 -14.04
N GLY A 56 17.64 -3.12 -15.03
CA GLY A 56 16.88 -3.95 -15.95
C GLY A 56 15.64 -4.58 -15.31
N GLN A 57 15.63 -5.91 -15.18
CA GLN A 57 14.42 -6.71 -14.96
C GLN A 57 14.00 -6.90 -13.49
N ARG A 58 14.82 -6.47 -12.52
CA ARG A 58 14.53 -6.73 -11.10
C ARG A 58 13.56 -5.70 -10.52
N MET A 59 12.60 -6.18 -9.75
CA MET A 59 11.76 -5.33 -8.89
C MET A 59 12.63 -4.64 -7.84
N VAL A 60 12.38 -3.36 -7.59
CA VAL A 60 13.03 -2.56 -6.54
C VAL A 60 11.98 -2.12 -5.53
N MET A 61 12.03 -2.71 -4.34
CA MET A 61 11.14 -2.44 -3.22
C MET A 61 11.65 -1.30 -2.36
N LEU A 62 10.74 -0.59 -1.69
CA LEU A 62 11.08 0.33 -0.61
C LEU A 62 10.88 -0.33 0.75
N GLY A 63 11.98 -0.43 1.51
CA GLY A 63 11.99 -0.96 2.86
C GLY A 63 12.10 0.16 3.89
N LEU A 64 11.31 0.07 4.96
CA LEU A 64 11.34 1.04 6.05
C LEU A 64 12.02 0.44 7.27
N THR A 65 12.81 1.24 7.99
CA THR A 65 13.43 0.80 9.25
C THR A 65 12.34 0.60 10.31
N PRO A 66 12.18 -0.62 10.87
CA PRO A 66 11.19 -0.89 11.90
C PRO A 66 11.50 -0.13 13.19
N GLN A 67 10.47 0.42 13.82
CA GLN A 67 10.57 0.98 15.17
C GLN A 67 10.29 -0.08 16.24
N ASP A 68 9.46 -1.07 15.94
CA ASP A 68 9.15 -2.22 16.79
C ASP A 68 8.71 -3.42 15.94
N ALA A 69 8.50 -4.58 16.56
CA ALA A 69 7.88 -5.72 15.93
C ALA A 69 6.37 -5.54 15.79
N ASP A 70 5.90 -5.37 14.56
CA ASP A 70 4.49 -5.35 14.18
C ASP A 70 4.15 -6.61 13.37
N PRO A 71 3.33 -7.54 13.89
CA PRO A 71 2.93 -8.76 13.17
C PRO A 71 1.91 -8.49 12.06
N GLU A 72 1.35 -7.28 11.94
CA GLU A 72 0.44 -6.91 10.86
C GLU A 72 1.14 -6.41 9.60
N LEU A 73 2.48 -6.34 9.61
CA LEU A 73 3.31 -5.91 8.49
C LEU A 73 4.12 -7.05 7.88
N GLY A 74 4.41 -6.93 6.58
CA GLY A 74 5.41 -7.75 5.92
C GLY A 74 6.84 -7.27 6.24
N TYR A 75 7.80 -8.18 6.16
CA TYR A 75 9.21 -7.91 6.42
C TYR A 75 10.07 -8.34 5.24
N ILE A 76 11.05 -7.50 4.91
CA ILE A 76 12.09 -7.75 3.92
C ILE A 76 13.38 -8.03 4.67
N VAL A 77 14.06 -9.11 4.34
CA VAL A 77 15.39 -9.46 4.84
C VAL A 77 16.40 -9.08 3.77
N PRO A 78 17.18 -7.99 3.93
CA PRO A 78 18.26 -7.66 3.00
C PRO A 78 19.34 -8.75 3.01
N ALA A 79 19.92 -9.01 1.84
CA ALA A 79 21.10 -9.83 1.64
C ALA A 79 22.36 -8.93 1.59
N GLY A 80 23.36 -9.31 0.78
CA GLY A 80 24.51 -8.45 0.48
C GLY A 80 24.16 -7.23 -0.37
N GLU A 81 25.11 -6.29 -0.48
CA GLU A 81 24.97 -5.11 -1.33
C GLU A 81 24.81 -5.52 -2.81
N GLY A 82 23.71 -5.09 -3.43
CA GLY A 82 23.41 -5.27 -4.86
C GLY A 82 23.81 -4.07 -5.73
N GLY A 83 24.33 -3.01 -5.09
CA GLY A 83 24.79 -1.75 -5.66
C GLY A 83 24.86 -0.66 -4.57
N PRO A 84 25.38 0.55 -4.87
CA PRO A 84 25.42 1.64 -3.89
C PRO A 84 24.00 1.98 -3.38
N GLY A 85 23.75 1.78 -2.08
CA GLY A 85 22.46 2.07 -1.45
C GLY A 85 21.33 1.09 -1.77
N VAL A 86 21.62 -0.01 -2.48
CA VAL A 86 20.65 -1.02 -2.90
C VAL A 86 21.08 -2.41 -2.44
N TRP A 87 20.18 -3.16 -1.84
CA TRP A 87 20.45 -4.50 -1.33
C TRP A 87 19.69 -5.52 -2.14
N ASP A 88 20.31 -6.67 -2.44
CA ASP A 88 19.53 -7.82 -2.91
C ASP A 88 18.64 -8.31 -1.76
N VAL A 89 17.47 -8.89 -2.06
CA VAL A 89 16.57 -9.41 -1.02
C VAL A 89 16.86 -10.90 -0.79
N GLN A 90 17.11 -11.29 0.46
CA GLN A 90 17.28 -12.69 0.84
C GLN A 90 15.94 -13.40 0.99
N GLN A 91 14.99 -12.72 1.63
CA GLN A 91 13.69 -13.31 1.96
C GLN A 91 12.66 -12.20 2.17
N PHE A 92 11.42 -12.50 1.83
CA PHE A 92 10.25 -11.73 2.23
C PHE A 92 9.35 -12.62 3.09
N ILE A 93 8.75 -12.06 4.14
CA ILE A 93 7.87 -12.78 5.07
C ILE A 93 6.69 -11.86 5.38
N GLU A 94 5.48 -12.26 4.96
CA GLU A 94 4.24 -11.52 5.20
C GLU A 94 3.72 -11.85 6.60
N LYS A 95 3.53 -10.81 7.43
CA LYS A 95 2.86 -10.90 8.74
C LYS A 95 3.39 -12.03 9.65
N PRO A 96 4.71 -12.07 9.95
CA PRO A 96 5.27 -13.06 10.85
C PRO A 96 4.77 -12.87 12.29
N ASP A 97 4.88 -13.92 13.09
CA ASP A 97 4.69 -13.80 14.54
C ASP A 97 5.70 -12.80 15.16
N ALA A 98 5.36 -12.25 16.34
CA ALA A 98 6.17 -11.22 16.98
C ALA A 98 7.60 -11.67 17.34
N ALA A 99 7.84 -12.96 17.63
CA ALA A 99 9.18 -13.45 17.92
C ALA A 99 10.03 -13.52 16.64
N THR A 100 9.43 -13.97 15.54
CA THR A 100 10.03 -13.98 14.21
C THR A 100 10.31 -12.55 13.73
N ALA A 101 9.36 -11.62 13.87
CA ALA A 101 9.54 -10.21 13.55
C ALA A 101 10.74 -9.59 14.30
N ARG A 102 10.82 -9.77 15.63
CA ARG A 102 11.96 -9.28 16.44
C ARG A 102 13.30 -9.83 15.96
N ARG A 103 13.35 -11.11 15.60
CA ARG A 103 14.57 -11.74 15.06
C ARG A 103 14.97 -11.16 13.70
N ILE A 104 14.00 -10.86 12.83
CA ILE A 104 14.24 -10.22 11.54
C ILE A 104 14.80 -8.81 11.75
N ILE A 105 14.17 -8.01 12.62
CA ILE A 105 14.64 -6.65 12.98
C ILE A 105 16.07 -6.69 13.51
N GLY A 106 16.38 -7.62 14.42
CA GLY A 106 17.73 -7.78 14.99
C GLY A 106 18.83 -8.13 13.97
N ARG A 107 18.46 -8.50 12.74
CA ARG A 107 19.37 -8.78 11.63
C ARG A 107 19.38 -7.67 10.57
N GLY A 108 18.78 -6.52 10.85
CA GLY A 108 18.66 -5.41 9.90
C GLY A 108 17.48 -5.55 8.92
N GLY A 109 16.48 -6.36 9.26
CA GLY A 109 15.27 -6.48 8.46
C GLY A 109 14.45 -5.19 8.41
N LEU A 110 13.73 -5.02 7.32
CA LEU A 110 12.95 -3.82 6.99
C LEU A 110 11.46 -4.16 6.96
N TRP A 111 10.59 -3.23 7.29
CA TRP A 111 9.17 -3.33 6.96
C TRP A 111 8.96 -3.18 5.46
N ASN A 112 8.03 -3.96 4.92
CA ASN A 112 7.51 -3.79 3.56
C ASN A 112 6.38 -2.77 3.58
N ALA A 113 6.60 -1.62 2.92
CA ALA A 113 5.56 -0.62 2.72
C ALA A 113 4.65 -0.92 1.52
N PHE A 114 4.75 -2.10 0.90
CA PHE A 114 4.05 -2.45 -0.34
C PHE A 114 4.27 -1.43 -1.47
N ILE A 115 5.42 -0.74 -1.45
CA ILE A 115 5.83 0.22 -2.47
C ILE A 115 7.01 -0.37 -3.23
N PHE A 116 6.88 -0.47 -4.55
CA PHE A 116 7.94 -0.99 -5.40
C PHE A 116 7.89 -0.40 -6.81
N ALA A 117 9.05 -0.33 -7.45
CA ALA A 117 9.21 0.01 -8.84
C ALA A 117 9.67 -1.22 -9.63
N VAL A 118 9.20 -1.38 -10.87
CA VAL A 118 9.54 -2.53 -11.72
C VAL A 118 9.24 -2.25 -13.20
N ARG A 119 9.93 -2.91 -14.13
CA ARG A 119 9.51 -2.90 -15.54
C ARG A 119 8.19 -3.67 -15.70
N GLY A 120 7.27 -3.14 -16.50
CA GLY A 120 5.97 -3.76 -16.73
C GLY A 120 6.08 -5.20 -17.21
N GLN A 121 6.93 -5.46 -18.22
CA GLN A 121 7.15 -6.82 -18.70
C GLN A 121 7.70 -7.74 -17.62
N SER A 122 8.65 -7.29 -16.80
CA SER A 122 9.22 -8.11 -15.73
C SER A 122 8.22 -8.44 -14.62
N LEU A 123 7.32 -7.51 -14.29
CA LEU A 123 6.23 -7.81 -13.36
C LEU A 123 5.25 -8.80 -13.97
N LEU A 124 4.95 -8.66 -15.26
CA LEU A 124 4.08 -9.60 -15.98
C LEU A 124 4.69 -11.01 -16.00
N ASP A 125 6.00 -11.15 -16.24
CA ASP A 125 6.70 -12.43 -16.21
C ASP A 125 6.56 -13.10 -14.82
N VAL A 126 6.60 -12.33 -13.73
CA VAL A 126 6.34 -12.82 -12.37
C VAL A 126 4.90 -13.35 -12.25
N PHE A 127 3.90 -12.61 -12.75
CA PHE A 127 2.51 -13.08 -12.75
C PHE A 127 2.30 -14.33 -13.60
N GLU A 128 2.95 -14.42 -14.78
CA GLU A 128 2.87 -15.59 -15.65
C GLU A 128 3.51 -16.82 -15.01
N ALA A 129 4.59 -16.64 -14.24
CA ALA A 129 5.22 -17.74 -13.51
C ALA A 129 4.38 -18.26 -12.33
N HIS A 130 3.57 -17.42 -11.68
CA HIS A 130 2.86 -17.78 -10.43
C HIS A 130 1.37 -18.02 -10.61
N CYS A 131 0.73 -17.36 -11.57
CA CYS A 131 -0.71 -17.45 -11.81
C CYS A 131 -1.05 -17.31 -13.31
N PRO A 132 -0.50 -18.19 -14.18
CA PRO A 132 -0.65 -18.10 -15.64
C PRO A 132 -2.12 -18.12 -16.09
N GLU A 133 -2.98 -18.91 -15.42
CA GLU A 133 -4.40 -19.00 -15.75
C GLU A 133 -5.14 -17.66 -15.55
N ILE A 134 -4.81 -16.93 -14.49
CA ILE A 134 -5.38 -15.61 -14.22
C ILE A 134 -4.91 -14.59 -15.25
N VAL A 135 -3.62 -14.65 -15.61
CA VAL A 135 -3.05 -13.80 -16.67
C VAL A 135 -3.78 -14.05 -17.99
N MET A 136 -3.96 -15.31 -18.37
CA MET A 136 -4.66 -15.69 -19.60
C MET A 136 -6.11 -15.15 -19.60
N GLU A 137 -6.86 -15.34 -18.51
CA GLU A 137 -8.26 -14.89 -18.42
C GLU A 137 -8.37 -13.36 -18.53
N MET A 138 -7.54 -12.61 -17.78
CA MET A 138 -7.55 -11.14 -17.83
C MET A 138 -7.05 -10.60 -19.18
N ARG A 139 -6.04 -11.25 -19.79
CA ARG A 139 -5.52 -10.86 -21.10
C ARG A 139 -6.60 -11.00 -22.17
N GLY A 140 -7.32 -12.12 -22.18
CA GLY A 140 -8.45 -12.35 -23.10
C GLY A 140 -9.52 -11.26 -22.99
N PHE A 141 -9.82 -10.81 -21.77
CA PHE A 141 -10.74 -9.70 -21.53
C PHE A 141 -10.24 -8.36 -22.12
N ILE A 142 -8.96 -8.02 -21.91
CA ILE A 142 -8.40 -6.73 -22.34
C ILE A 142 -8.31 -6.63 -23.86
N THR A 143 -8.03 -7.74 -24.54
CA THR A 143 -7.92 -7.79 -26.01
C THR A 143 -9.27 -7.82 -26.72
N HIS A 144 -10.39 -7.89 -25.97
CA HIS A 144 -11.71 -7.95 -26.58
C HIS A 144 -12.09 -6.59 -27.20
N PRO A 145 -12.46 -6.53 -28.49
CA PRO A 145 -12.60 -5.26 -29.23
C PRO A 145 -13.86 -4.46 -28.87
N ASP A 146 -14.84 -5.09 -28.20
CA ASP A 146 -16.11 -4.45 -27.88
C ASP A 146 -16.03 -3.60 -26.60
N GLU A 147 -15.87 -2.29 -26.79
CA GLU A 147 -15.87 -1.27 -25.74
C GLU A 147 -17.23 -1.15 -25.03
N THR A 148 -18.34 -1.43 -25.75
CA THR A 148 -19.71 -1.16 -25.25
C THR A 148 -20.14 -2.14 -24.16
N THR A 149 -19.57 -3.35 -24.14
CA THR A 149 -19.85 -4.39 -23.14
C THR A 149 -18.80 -4.50 -22.04
N ARG A 150 -17.77 -3.63 -22.06
CA ARG A 150 -16.61 -3.71 -21.15
C ARG A 150 -16.99 -3.74 -19.67
N THR A 151 -17.97 -2.94 -19.25
CA THR A 151 -18.41 -2.92 -17.84
C THR A 151 -19.06 -4.24 -17.42
N ALA A 152 -19.92 -4.82 -18.25
CA ALA A 152 -20.55 -6.11 -17.98
C ALA A 152 -19.51 -7.23 -17.97
N GLY A 153 -18.63 -7.27 -18.97
CA GLY A 153 -17.53 -8.24 -19.04
C GLY A 153 -16.57 -8.15 -17.85
N LEU A 154 -16.31 -6.95 -17.31
CA LEU A 154 -15.49 -6.77 -16.13
C LEU A 154 -16.16 -7.36 -14.87
N VAL A 155 -17.48 -7.23 -14.74
CA VAL A 155 -18.23 -7.84 -13.64
C VAL A 155 -18.11 -9.36 -13.71
N GLU A 156 -18.41 -9.95 -14.87
CA GLU A 156 -18.35 -11.40 -15.08
C GLU A 156 -16.94 -11.97 -14.87
N LEU A 157 -15.91 -11.27 -15.35
CA LEU A 157 -14.51 -11.61 -15.08
C LEU A 157 -14.27 -11.69 -13.56
N TYR A 158 -14.60 -10.63 -12.83
CA TYR A 158 -14.39 -10.58 -11.38
C TYR A 158 -15.23 -11.58 -10.59
N GLU A 159 -16.33 -12.10 -11.15
CA GLU A 159 -17.11 -13.17 -10.54
C GLU A 159 -16.38 -14.52 -10.56
N ARG A 160 -15.56 -14.78 -11.58
CA ARG A 160 -14.80 -16.02 -11.73
C ARG A 160 -13.41 -15.99 -11.10
N LEU A 161 -12.80 -14.80 -11.01
CA LEU A 161 -11.46 -14.65 -10.44
C LEU A 161 -11.39 -15.16 -8.98
N PRO A 162 -10.34 -15.91 -8.61
CA PRO A 162 -10.07 -16.20 -7.20
C PRO A 162 -9.62 -14.92 -6.48
N SER A 163 -9.72 -14.91 -5.15
CA SER A 163 -9.03 -13.88 -4.36
C SER A 163 -7.55 -14.24 -4.24
N LEU A 164 -6.66 -13.31 -4.61
CA LEU A 164 -5.22 -13.53 -4.61
C LEU A 164 -4.48 -12.33 -4.01
N ASP A 165 -3.62 -12.58 -3.04
CA ASP A 165 -2.80 -11.57 -2.37
C ASP A 165 -1.40 -11.52 -2.97
N PHE A 166 -0.97 -10.34 -3.40
CA PHE A 166 0.32 -10.17 -4.07
C PHE A 166 1.50 -10.46 -3.14
N SER A 167 1.44 -10.00 -1.87
CA SER A 167 2.53 -10.22 -0.92
C SER A 167 2.68 -11.70 -0.59
N ARG A 168 1.59 -12.33 -0.17
CA ARG A 168 1.59 -13.71 0.32
C ARG A 168 1.73 -14.74 -0.81
N ASP A 169 0.93 -14.61 -1.86
CA ASP A 169 0.80 -15.69 -2.85
C ASP A 169 1.86 -15.60 -3.95
N ILE A 170 2.46 -14.42 -4.17
CA ILE A 170 3.46 -14.17 -5.22
C ILE A 170 4.79 -13.74 -4.63
N LEU A 171 4.83 -12.61 -3.92
CA LEU A 171 6.07 -11.96 -3.51
C LEU A 171 6.91 -12.83 -2.56
N GLU A 172 6.31 -13.53 -1.60
CA GLU A 172 7.04 -14.50 -0.74
C GLU A 172 7.82 -15.56 -1.53
N ARG A 173 7.34 -15.93 -2.72
CA ARG A 173 7.91 -16.99 -3.55
C ARG A 173 8.99 -16.49 -4.51
N CYS A 174 8.98 -15.19 -4.84
CA CYS A 174 9.90 -14.60 -5.82
C CYS A 174 10.74 -13.45 -5.27
N ALA A 175 10.67 -13.13 -3.98
CA ALA A 175 11.38 -12.00 -3.38
C ALA A 175 12.90 -12.05 -3.56
N THR A 176 13.50 -13.23 -3.71
CA THR A 176 14.94 -13.38 -3.99
C THR A 176 15.38 -12.76 -5.32
N GLN A 177 14.43 -12.47 -6.22
CA GLN A 177 14.67 -11.80 -7.49
C GLN A 177 14.53 -10.27 -7.38
N ALA A 178 14.12 -9.76 -6.21
CA ALA A 178 13.94 -8.35 -5.94
C ALA A 178 15.17 -7.73 -5.26
N ARG A 179 15.20 -6.41 -5.28
CA ARG A 179 16.12 -5.55 -4.55
C ARG A 179 15.34 -4.65 -3.60
N VAL A 180 16.00 -4.09 -2.60
CA VAL A 180 15.40 -3.14 -1.66
C VAL A 180 16.28 -1.92 -1.47
N ILE A 181 15.64 -0.75 -1.44
CA ILE A 181 16.22 0.51 -0.99
C ILE A 181 15.64 0.83 0.38
N THR A 182 16.51 1.17 1.33
CA THR A 182 16.08 1.65 2.65
C THR A 182 15.67 3.11 2.54
N VAL A 183 14.41 3.40 2.82
CA VAL A 183 13.90 4.78 2.86
C VAL A 183 14.42 5.45 4.14
N PRO A 184 15.04 6.64 4.04
CA PRO A 184 15.39 7.41 5.23
C PRO A 184 14.14 7.68 6.07
N PRO A 185 14.24 7.79 7.41
CA PRO A 185 13.05 7.98 8.25
C PRO A 185 12.16 9.09 7.68
N CYS A 186 10.88 8.81 7.48
CA CYS A 186 9.93 9.74 6.85
C CYS A 186 8.60 9.87 7.61
N GLY A 187 8.45 9.17 8.74
CA GLY A 187 7.20 9.13 9.52
C GLY A 187 6.08 8.46 8.74
N TRP A 188 6.37 7.30 8.15
CA TRP A 188 5.39 6.48 7.44
C TRP A 188 4.54 5.66 8.40
N SER A 189 3.27 5.47 8.05
CA SER A 189 2.34 4.54 8.67
C SER A 189 1.35 4.07 7.60
N ASP A 190 1.01 2.78 7.59
CA ASP A 190 -0.06 2.24 6.72
C ASP A 190 -1.48 2.50 7.27
N LEU A 191 -1.58 3.10 8.46
CA LEU A 191 -2.83 3.34 9.18
C LEU A 191 -3.71 2.09 9.42
N GLY A 192 -3.14 0.88 9.28
CA GLY A 192 -3.94 -0.36 9.23
C GLY A 192 -4.46 -0.86 10.58
N THR A 193 -4.16 -0.17 11.70
CA THR A 193 -4.71 -0.48 13.03
C THR A 193 -5.15 0.80 13.75
N PRO A 194 -6.15 0.74 14.65
CA PRO A 194 -6.56 1.90 15.45
C PRO A 194 -5.39 2.52 16.24
N ARG A 195 -4.46 1.68 16.72
CA ARG A 195 -3.22 2.12 17.37
C ARG A 195 -2.38 3.00 16.45
N ARG A 196 -2.09 2.54 15.22
CA ARG A 196 -1.29 3.29 14.24
C ARG A 196 -1.95 4.58 13.78
N VAL A 197 -3.29 4.61 13.74
CA VAL A 197 -4.04 5.86 13.49
C VAL A 197 -3.85 6.84 14.64
N ALA A 198 -3.98 6.39 15.90
CA ALA A 198 -3.77 7.24 17.07
C ALA A 198 -2.34 7.81 17.12
N GLU A 199 -1.33 6.97 16.88
CA GLU A 199 0.08 7.37 16.82
C GLU A 199 0.33 8.43 15.74
N ALA A 200 -0.19 8.22 14.52
CA ALA A 200 -0.05 9.17 13.42
C ALA A 200 -0.72 10.53 13.74
N LEU A 201 -1.86 10.52 14.42
CA LEU A 201 -2.56 11.73 14.87
C LEU A 201 -1.79 12.47 15.98
N GLU A 202 -1.23 11.74 16.95
CA GLU A 202 -0.44 12.32 18.04
C GLU A 202 0.83 12.97 17.52
N GLU A 203 1.57 12.28 16.65
CA GLU A 203 2.73 12.87 15.99
C GLU A 203 2.31 14.10 15.18
N GLY A 204 1.18 14.00 14.44
CA GLY A 204 0.61 15.01 13.56
C GLY A 204 0.18 16.31 14.24
N ARG A 205 -0.01 16.31 15.56
CA ARG A 205 -0.35 17.53 16.30
C ARG A 205 0.83 18.51 16.23
N PRO A 206 0.59 19.77 15.81
CA PRO A 206 1.58 20.81 16.04
C PRO A 206 1.83 20.86 17.54
N THR A 207 3.09 20.83 17.96
CA THR A 207 3.46 21.18 19.34
C THR A 207 2.89 22.55 19.64
N GLN A 208 1.77 22.59 20.36
CA GLN A 208 1.27 23.83 20.95
C GLN A 208 2.30 24.22 22.01
N GLN A 209 3.26 25.05 21.64
CA GLN A 209 3.77 26.01 22.64
C GLN A 209 2.55 26.83 23.08
N PRO A 210 2.29 26.97 24.39
CA PRO A 210 1.18 27.78 24.87
C PRO A 210 1.46 29.26 24.54
N SER A 211 1.12 29.66 23.33
CA SER A 211 1.00 31.05 22.92
C SER A 211 -0.38 31.50 23.33
N ALA A 212 -0.45 32.27 24.43
CA ALA A 212 -1.64 33.02 24.76
C ALA A 212 -2.04 33.89 23.57
N ALA A 213 -3.33 33.85 23.23
CA ALA A 213 -4.03 34.67 22.24
C ALA A 213 -3.65 34.46 20.76
N ALA A 214 -4.51 33.71 20.05
CA ALA A 214 -5.03 34.13 18.75
C ALA A 214 -6.20 33.22 18.34
N ASN A 215 -7.42 33.70 18.57
CA ASN A 215 -8.56 33.31 17.75
C ASN A 215 -8.23 33.67 16.30
N HIS A 216 -8.08 32.68 15.41
CA HIS A 216 -8.72 32.72 14.08
C HIS A 216 -8.53 31.40 13.30
N ALA A 217 -9.66 30.98 12.76
CA ALA A 217 -9.93 29.92 11.79
C ALA A 217 -8.76 29.55 10.84
N ARG A 218 -8.49 28.24 10.74
CA ARG A 218 -8.02 27.58 9.52
C ARG A 218 -8.34 26.08 9.56
N GLY A 219 -9.39 25.69 8.84
CA GLY A 219 -9.44 24.55 7.91
C GLY A 219 -8.87 23.18 8.30
N ILE A 220 -8.92 22.76 9.56
CA ILE A 220 -8.70 21.35 9.92
C ILE A 220 -10.04 20.78 10.38
N LEU A 221 -10.58 19.84 9.60
CA LEU A 221 -11.71 19.01 10.01
C LEU A 221 -11.21 18.01 11.06
N ASP A 222 -11.35 18.39 12.33
CA ASP A 222 -11.16 17.48 13.45
C ASP A 222 -12.43 16.62 13.63
N LEU A 223 -12.40 15.42 13.05
CA LEU A 223 -13.49 14.45 13.13
C LEU A 223 -13.77 14.00 14.57
N ALA A 224 -12.77 14.01 15.46
CA ALA A 224 -12.96 13.68 16.87
C ALA A 224 -13.73 14.80 17.59
N ALA A 225 -13.40 16.06 17.32
CA ALA A 225 -14.14 17.21 17.83
C ALA A 225 -15.59 17.25 17.30
N GLN A 226 -15.81 16.92 16.03
CA GLN A 226 -17.17 16.81 15.46
C GLN A 226 -17.98 15.66 16.08
N HIS A 227 -17.35 14.53 16.40
CA HIS A 227 -18.01 13.40 17.05
C HIS A 227 -18.43 13.72 18.49
N ALA A 228 -17.57 14.43 19.25
CA ALA A 228 -17.92 14.90 20.59
C ALA A 228 -19.11 15.89 20.57
N LEU A 229 -19.18 16.77 19.56
CA LEU A 229 -20.28 17.72 19.36
C LEU A 229 -21.60 17.04 18.97
N THR A 230 -21.55 15.90 18.28
CA THR A 230 -22.74 15.14 17.86
C THR A 230 -23.21 14.14 18.92
N ALA A 231 -22.30 13.56 19.69
CA ALA A 231 -22.62 12.69 20.82
C ALA A 231 -23.32 13.44 21.97
N GLY A 232 -22.99 14.71 22.19
CA GLY A 232 -23.67 15.57 23.17
C GLY A 232 -25.08 16.05 22.77
N ARG A 233 -25.47 15.91 21.49
CA ARG A 233 -26.79 16.36 20.98
C ARG A 233 -27.87 15.28 20.99
N ARG A 234 -27.55 14.02 21.33
CA ARG A 234 -28.55 12.92 21.41
C ARG A 234 -29.14 12.70 22.80
N ALA A 235 -28.91 13.61 23.74
CA ALA A 235 -29.42 13.50 25.10
C ALA A 235 -30.42 14.61 25.47
N PHE A 236 -31.24 15.13 24.53
CA PHE A 236 -32.41 15.96 24.84
C PHE A 236 -33.38 15.96 23.65
N GLU A 237 -34.10 14.86 23.44
CA GLU A 237 -35.34 14.85 22.65
C GLU A 237 -36.17 13.61 22.98
N THR A 238 -36.58 13.53 24.24
CA THR A 238 -37.71 12.70 24.68
C THR A 238 -38.48 13.51 25.72
N TYR A 239 -39.51 14.24 25.29
CA TYR A 239 -40.84 14.33 25.92
C TYR A 239 -41.69 15.44 25.27
N GLU A 240 -43.01 15.23 25.26
CA GLU A 240 -44.11 16.11 24.83
C GLU A 240 -44.37 16.15 23.31
N SER A 241 -45.57 15.93 22.78
CA SER A 241 -46.90 15.74 23.36
C SER A 241 -47.83 15.17 22.28
N SER A 242 -48.67 14.22 22.67
CA SER A 242 -49.85 13.78 21.92
C SER A 242 -50.94 14.86 21.96
N ALA A 243 -51.48 15.29 20.83
CA ALA A 243 -52.86 15.81 20.73
C ALA A 243 -53.32 15.96 19.26
N GLN A 244 -54.35 15.18 18.89
CA GLN A 244 -55.55 15.50 18.09
C GLN A 244 -55.37 16.30 16.76
N VAL A 245 -55.96 15.95 15.60
CA VAL A 245 -57.41 15.89 15.28
C VAL A 245 -57.55 15.38 13.81
N ILE A 246 -58.53 14.49 13.58
CA ILE A 246 -59.12 13.91 12.33
C ILE A 246 -58.26 12.91 11.56
#